data_AF-A0A7J2XXA5-F1
#
_entry.id   AF-A0A7J2XXA5-F1
#
_cell.length_a   1.000
_cell.length_b   1.000
_cell.length_c   1.000
_cell.angle_alpha   90.00
_cell.angle_beta   90.00
_cell.angle_gamma   90.00
#
_symmetry.space_group_name_H-M   'P 1'
#
loop_
_entity.id
_entity.type
_entity.pdbx_description
1 polymer ?
#
loop_
_entity_poly.entity_id
_entity_poly.type
_entity_poly.pdbx_seq_one_letter_code
_entity_poly.pdbx_strand_id
1 'polypeptide(L)'
;MDYFETLRKGMDELLSVARRARSLGLDPSDDVEISLANELHERVAALFGIPELGERVKHWLDATGSKLETAFRVIGEIVPGDHLKMSYERRADLALRVGMAIITDATVSAPIEGISKVEVKRQGGTYLSV
;
A
#
# COMPACT_ATOMS: atom_id res chain seq x y z
N MET A 1 -33.12 0.37 -7.66
CA MET A 1 -32.01 -0.07 -6.81
C MET A 1 -30.77 -0.03 -7.68
N ASP A 2 -29.77 0.74 -7.28
CA ASP A 2 -28.56 0.94 -8.08
C ASP A 2 -27.71 -0.34 -8.08
N TYR A 3 -27.02 -0.61 -9.21
CA TYR A 3 -26.21 -1.84 -9.38
C TYR A 3 -25.11 -1.91 -8.32
N PHE A 4 -24.39 -0.82 -8.10
CA PHE A 4 -23.30 -0.76 -7.14
C PHE A 4 -23.79 -0.84 -5.69
N GLU A 5 -24.95 -0.24 -5.39
CA GLU A 5 -25.59 -0.34 -4.07
C GLU A 5 -25.92 -1.81 -3.72
N THR A 6 -26.42 -2.57 -4.69
CA THR A 6 -26.73 -4.00 -4.52
C THR A 6 -25.48 -4.82 -4.23
N LEU A 7 -24.40 -4.59 -4.99
CA LEU A 7 -23.12 -5.27 -4.77
C LEU A 7 -22.53 -4.93 -3.40
N ARG A 8 -22.54 -3.65 -3.02
CA ARG A 8 -22.02 -3.19 -1.74
C ARG A 8 -22.75 -3.82 -0.57
N LYS A 9 -24.09 -3.87 -0.63
CA LYS A 9 -24.89 -4.52 0.40
C LYS A 9 -24.56 -6.01 0.53
N GLY A 10 -24.46 -6.74 -0.57
CA GLY A 10 -24.08 -8.16 -0.54
C GLY A 10 -22.66 -8.38 0.01
N MET A 11 -21.71 -7.51 -0.33
CA MET A 11 -20.36 -7.54 0.21
C MET A 11 -20.33 -7.29 1.73
N ASP A 12 -21.08 -6.29 2.21
CA ASP A 12 -21.17 -5.97 3.65
C ASP A 12 -21.77 -7.14 4.45
N GLU A 13 -22.79 -7.80 3.90
CA GLU A 13 -23.38 -9.01 4.50
C GLU A 13 -22.35 -10.13 4.64
N LEU A 14 -21.59 -10.42 3.58
CA LEU A 14 -20.54 -11.45 3.58
C LEU A 14 -19.40 -11.12 4.55
N LEU A 15 -18.95 -9.86 4.58
CA LEU A 15 -17.93 -9.41 5.55
C LEU A 15 -18.41 -9.55 6.98
N SER A 16 -19.69 -9.32 7.26
CA SER A 16 -20.25 -9.53 8.60
C SER A 16 -20.12 -10.99 9.05
N VAL A 17 -20.32 -11.94 8.13
CA VAL A 17 -20.17 -13.38 8.40
C VAL A 17 -18.70 -13.70 8.67
N ALA A 18 -17.80 -13.22 7.81
CA ALA A 18 -16.36 -13.44 7.95
C ALA A 18 -15.81 -12.89 9.27
N ARG A 19 -16.19 -11.67 9.67
CA ARG A 19 -15.77 -11.06 10.95
C ARG A 19 -16.25 -11.86 12.15
N ARG A 20 -17.51 -12.33 12.14
CA ARG A 20 -18.01 -13.19 13.23
C ARG A 20 -17.22 -14.50 13.32
N ALA A 21 -16.90 -15.12 12.19
CA ALA A 21 -16.09 -16.34 12.18
C ALA A 21 -14.67 -16.09 12.71
N ARG A 22 -13.98 -15.05 12.21
CA ARG A 22 -12.61 -14.71 12.63
C ARG A 22 -12.53 -14.35 14.12
N SER A 23 -13.55 -13.67 14.66
CA SER A 23 -13.61 -13.30 16.08
C SER A 23 -13.63 -14.48 17.07
N LEU A 24 -13.81 -15.72 16.59
CA LEU A 24 -13.72 -16.92 17.42
C LEU A 24 -12.27 -17.30 17.76
N GLY A 25 -11.27 -16.68 17.12
CA GLY A 25 -9.84 -16.93 17.37
C GLY A 25 -9.37 -18.31 16.94
N LEU A 26 -10.00 -18.88 15.91
CA LEU A 26 -9.69 -20.21 15.37
C LEU A 26 -8.76 -20.17 14.14
N ASP A 27 -8.46 -18.97 13.64
CA ASP A 27 -7.63 -18.70 12.47
C ASP A 27 -6.37 -17.89 12.86
N PRO A 28 -5.38 -17.71 11.97
CA PRO A 28 -4.16 -16.94 12.27
C PRO A 28 -4.38 -15.46 12.67
N SER A 29 -5.57 -14.92 12.40
CA SER A 29 -5.98 -13.56 12.73
C SER A 29 -7.43 -13.56 13.23
N ASP A 30 -7.69 -12.78 14.28
CA ASP A 30 -9.02 -12.59 14.87
C ASP A 30 -9.89 -11.61 14.06
N ASP A 31 -9.33 -10.99 13.02
CA ASP A 31 -10.02 -10.09 12.09
C ASP A 31 -9.83 -10.53 10.62
N VAL A 32 -10.68 -10.01 9.75
CA VAL A 32 -10.61 -10.20 8.31
C VAL A 32 -9.38 -9.51 7.75
N GLU A 33 -8.49 -10.30 7.15
CA GLU A 33 -7.20 -9.82 6.62
C GLU A 33 -7.33 -9.11 5.25
N ILE A 34 -8.44 -9.32 4.54
CA ILE A 34 -8.70 -8.72 3.22
C ILE A 34 -9.28 -7.30 3.42
N SER A 35 -8.50 -6.29 3.04
CA SER A 35 -8.94 -4.89 3.04
C SER A 35 -9.78 -4.55 1.82
N LEU A 36 -10.76 -3.66 2.01
CA LEU A 36 -11.57 -3.12 0.92
C LEU A 36 -10.92 -1.86 0.33
N ALA A 37 -10.89 -1.77 -0.99
CA ALA A 37 -10.45 -0.59 -1.71
C ALA A 37 -11.06 -0.58 -3.13
N ASN A 38 -11.51 0.58 -3.59
CA ASN A 38 -12.09 0.79 -4.90
C ASN A 38 -11.07 1.46 -5.84
N GLU A 39 -10.40 2.50 -5.36
CA GLU A 39 -9.49 3.31 -6.16
C GLU A 39 -8.02 2.99 -5.89
N LEU A 40 -7.13 3.43 -6.79
CA LEU A 40 -5.69 3.19 -6.69
C LEU A 40 -5.12 3.66 -5.35
N HIS A 41 -5.46 4.87 -4.93
CA HIS A 41 -4.94 5.46 -3.71
C HIS A 41 -5.41 4.71 -2.45
N GLU A 42 -6.65 4.20 -2.46
CA GLU A 42 -7.19 3.33 -1.40
C GLU A 42 -6.46 1.99 -1.38
N ARG A 43 -6.20 1.38 -2.55
CA ARG A 43 -5.45 0.11 -2.64
C ARG A 43 -4.03 0.27 -2.11
N VAL A 44 -3.34 1.36 -2.45
CA VAL A 44 -1.99 1.64 -1.95
C VAL A 44 -2.01 1.85 -0.43
N ALA A 45 -2.95 2.64 0.11
CA ALA A 45 -3.06 2.81 1.56
C ALA A 45 -3.33 1.48 2.29
N ALA A 46 -4.24 0.66 1.75
CA ALA A 46 -4.57 -0.64 2.31
C ALA A 46 -3.39 -1.63 2.28
N LEU A 47 -2.64 -1.68 1.17
CA LEU A 47 -1.48 -2.56 1.03
C LEU A 47 -0.38 -2.28 2.05
N PHE A 48 -0.15 -1.02 2.41
CA PHE A 48 0.91 -0.62 3.33
C PHE A 48 0.41 -0.34 4.75
N GLY A 49 -0.91 -0.28 4.97
CA GLY A 49 -1.50 0.09 6.26
C GLY A 49 -1.19 1.52 6.68
N ILE A 50 -1.01 2.44 5.72
CA ILE A 50 -0.68 3.85 5.96
C ILE A 50 -1.74 4.72 5.27
N PRO A 51 -2.78 5.18 5.99
CA PRO A 51 -3.85 6.00 5.42
C PRO A 51 -3.35 7.28 4.74
N GLU A 52 -2.39 7.97 5.36
CA GLU A 52 -1.81 9.22 4.87
C GLU A 52 -1.14 9.03 3.50
N LEU A 53 -0.64 7.82 3.21
CA LEU A 53 -0.05 7.51 1.92
C LEU A 53 -1.10 7.56 0.80
N GLY A 54 -2.31 7.07 1.05
CA GLY A 54 -3.42 7.18 0.11
C GLY A 54 -3.76 8.63 -0.19
N GLU A 55 -3.76 9.50 0.82
CA GLU A 55 -4.01 10.93 0.63
C GLU A 55 -2.94 11.59 -0.26
N ARG A 56 -1.65 11.27 -0.04
CA ARG A 56 -0.56 11.77 -0.89
C ARG A 56 -0.64 11.27 -2.32
N VAL A 57 -0.96 9.98 -2.52
CA VAL A 57 -1.13 9.38 -3.85
C VAL A 57 -2.28 10.06 -4.59
N LYS A 58 -3.43 10.23 -3.93
CA LYS A 58 -4.59 10.91 -4.52
C LYS A 58 -4.24 12.34 -4.94
N HIS A 59 -3.63 13.10 -4.03
CA HIS A 59 -3.22 14.48 -4.28
C HIS A 59 -2.34 14.61 -5.53
N TRP A 60 -1.29 13.80 -5.63
CA TRP A 60 -0.37 13.86 -6.77
C TRP A 60 -0.96 13.28 -8.04
N LEU A 61 -1.83 12.28 -7.95
CA LEU A 61 -2.53 11.73 -9.10
C LEU A 61 -3.47 12.77 -9.71
N ASP A 62 -4.25 13.47 -8.87
CA ASP A 62 -5.15 14.54 -9.30
C ASP A 62 -4.37 15.73 -9.89
N ALA A 63 -3.19 16.05 -9.32
CA ALA A 63 -2.36 17.17 -9.79
C ALA A 63 -1.59 16.89 -11.09
N THR A 64 -1.12 15.66 -11.27
CA THR A 64 -0.23 15.30 -12.39
C THR A 64 -0.94 14.57 -13.52
N GLY A 65 -2.04 13.87 -13.23
CA GLY A 65 -2.69 12.94 -14.16
C GLY A 65 -1.81 11.76 -14.60
N SER A 66 -0.64 11.57 -13.98
CA SER A 66 0.38 10.62 -14.40
C SER A 66 0.81 9.74 -13.24
N LYS A 67 0.61 8.43 -13.38
CA LYS A 67 1.05 7.44 -12.37
C LYS A 67 2.55 7.48 -12.15
N LEU A 68 3.33 7.63 -13.22
CA LEU A 68 4.78 7.66 -13.12
C LEU A 68 5.26 8.90 -12.36
N GLU A 69 4.73 10.08 -12.71
CA GLU A 69 5.10 11.31 -11.99
C GLU A 69 4.61 11.26 -10.54
N THR A 70 3.39 10.78 -10.31
CA THR A 70 2.83 10.54 -8.96
C THR A 70 3.75 9.66 -8.12
N ALA A 71 4.24 8.54 -8.67
CA ALA A 71 5.15 7.66 -7.97
C ALA A 71 6.43 8.41 -7.55
N PHE A 72 7.06 9.15 -8.46
CA PHE A 72 8.26 9.93 -8.16
C PHE A 72 8.02 11.02 -7.10
N ARG A 73 6.88 11.71 -7.13
CA ARG A 73 6.53 12.73 -6.13
C ARG A 73 6.35 12.10 -4.75
N VAL A 74 5.59 11.02 -4.66
CA VAL A 74 5.31 10.32 -3.41
C VAL A 74 6.60 9.74 -2.80
N ILE A 75 7.43 9.04 -3.59
CA ILE A 75 8.70 8.52 -3.05
C ILE A 75 9.69 9.64 -2.69
N GLY A 76 9.62 10.77 -3.40
CA GLY A 76 10.38 11.99 -3.10
C GLY A 76 10.00 12.64 -1.77
N GLU A 77 8.82 12.34 -1.22
CA GLU A 77 8.40 12.74 0.13
C GLU A 77 8.82 11.71 1.18
N ILE A 78 8.80 10.43 0.84
CA ILE A 78 9.14 9.32 1.75
C ILE A 78 10.64 9.30 2.05
N VAL A 79 11.51 9.36 1.04
CA VAL A 79 12.95 9.16 1.20
C VAL A 79 13.59 10.21 2.13
N PRO A 80 13.31 11.52 1.98
CA PRO A 80 13.83 12.55 2.87
C PRO A 80 13.08 12.63 4.20
N GLY A 81 11.97 11.90 4.36
CA GLY A 81 10.97 12.09 5.41
C GLY A 81 11.50 11.92 6.84
N ASP A 82 12.22 12.91 7.35
CA ASP A 82 12.82 12.94 8.68
C ASP A 82 11.78 13.02 9.80
N HIS A 83 10.55 13.39 9.44
CA HIS A 83 9.37 13.30 10.31
C HIS A 83 8.89 11.86 10.51
N LEU A 84 9.21 10.95 9.58
CA LEU A 84 8.98 9.52 9.76
C LEU A 84 10.05 9.01 10.72
N LYS A 85 9.62 8.47 11.87
CA LYS A 85 10.50 7.82 12.87
C LYS A 85 11.02 6.47 12.35
N MET A 86 11.65 6.48 11.18
CA MET A 86 12.13 5.32 10.41
C MET A 86 13.61 5.52 10.02
N SER A 87 14.40 4.45 9.99
CA SER A 87 15.77 4.52 9.47
C SER A 87 15.77 4.80 7.97
N TYR A 88 16.88 5.30 7.45
CA TYR A 88 17.03 5.55 6.02
C TYR A 88 16.76 4.29 5.18
N GLU A 89 17.25 3.13 5.62
CA GLU A 89 17.02 1.83 4.96
C GLU A 89 15.54 1.47 4.92
N ARG A 90 14.81 1.68 6.02
CA ARG A 90 13.36 1.44 6.05
C ARG A 90 12.59 2.41 5.16
N ARG A 91 13.01 3.67 5.09
CA ARG A 91 12.41 4.65 4.17
C ARG A 91 12.71 4.29 2.71
N ALA A 92 13.90 3.79 2.41
CA ALA A 92 14.27 3.34 1.07
C ALA A 92 13.47 2.10 0.64
N ASP A 93 13.30 1.09 1.51
CA ASP A 93 12.45 -0.07 1.27
C ASP A 93 10.99 0.34 1.02
N LEU A 94 10.42 1.17 1.90
CA LEU A 94 9.07 1.67 1.75
C LEU A 94 8.90 2.46 0.44
N ALA A 95 9.80 3.40 0.15
CA ALA A 95 9.77 4.20 -1.07
C ALA A 95 9.79 3.30 -2.32
N LEU A 96 10.65 2.29 -2.36
CA LEU A 96 10.74 1.36 -3.48
C LEU A 96 9.42 0.60 -3.69
N ARG A 97 8.87 0.02 -2.61
CA ARG A 97 7.63 -0.76 -2.67
C ARG A 97 6.43 0.12 -3.04
N VAL A 98 6.33 1.32 -2.47
CA VAL A 98 5.26 2.28 -2.77
C VAL A 98 5.33 2.75 -4.22
N GLY A 99 6.51 3.15 -4.69
CA GLY A 99 6.71 3.57 -6.08
C GLY A 99 6.31 2.46 -7.04
N MET A 100 6.73 1.22 -6.76
CA MET A 100 6.34 0.04 -7.53
C MET A 100 4.82 -0.19 -7.51
N ALA A 101 4.18 -0.13 -6.34
CA ALA A 101 2.74 -0.33 -6.20
C ALA A 101 1.93 0.69 -7.03
N ILE A 102 2.34 1.96 -7.03
CA ILE A 102 1.65 3.01 -7.80
C ILE A 102 1.74 2.73 -9.30
N ILE A 103 2.91 2.38 -9.83
CA ILE A 103 3.08 2.17 -11.28
C ILE A 103 2.33 0.91 -11.76
N THR A 104 2.21 -0.12 -10.92
CA THR A 104 1.49 -1.38 -11.21
C THR A 104 0.03 -1.38 -10.76
N ASP A 105 -0.55 -0.20 -10.53
CA ASP A 105 -1.94 -0.02 -10.09
C ASP A 105 -2.35 -0.71 -8.77
N ALA A 106 -1.36 -1.14 -7.99
CA ALA A 106 -1.56 -1.93 -6.78
C ALA A 106 -2.41 -3.20 -7.04
N THR A 107 -2.24 -3.82 -8.22
CA THR A 107 -3.02 -5.02 -8.62
C THR A 107 -2.21 -6.32 -8.61
N VAL A 108 -0.91 -6.24 -8.32
CA VAL A 108 0.01 -7.38 -8.30
C VAL A 108 0.64 -7.53 -6.93
N SER A 109 1.02 -8.75 -6.55
CA SER A 109 1.61 -9.01 -5.23
C SER A 109 3.09 -8.62 -5.11
N ALA A 110 3.75 -8.29 -6.23
CA ALA A 110 5.18 -8.05 -6.28
C ALA A 110 5.74 -7.03 -5.24
N PRO A 111 5.06 -5.89 -4.95
CA PRO A 111 5.51 -4.97 -3.90
C PRO A 111 5.50 -5.53 -2.48
N ILE A 112 4.73 -6.60 -2.22
CA ILE A 112 4.60 -7.22 -0.90
C ILE A 112 5.40 -8.52 -0.85
N GLU A 113 5.16 -9.42 -1.82
CA GLU A 113 5.68 -10.79 -1.83
C GLU A 113 6.90 -10.97 -2.74
N GLY A 114 7.02 -10.17 -3.80
CA GLY A 114 8.07 -10.34 -4.82
C GLY A 114 9.44 -9.83 -4.38
N ILE A 115 9.48 -8.88 -3.44
CA ILE A 115 10.72 -8.31 -2.90
C ILE A 115 10.95 -8.88 -1.51
N SER A 116 11.95 -9.74 -1.38
CA SER A 116 12.30 -10.34 -0.08
C SER A 116 12.93 -9.30 0.86
N LYS A 117 13.87 -8.48 0.36
CA LYS A 117 14.57 -7.50 1.19
C LYS A 117 15.16 -6.37 0.36
N VAL A 118 15.05 -5.14 0.86
CA VAL A 118 15.81 -4.00 0.35
C VAL A 118 16.85 -3.59 1.39
N GLU A 119 18.12 -3.49 0.99
CA GLU A 119 19.24 -3.16 1.89
C GLU A 119 20.16 -2.11 1.29
N VAL A 120 20.71 -1.26 2.15
CA VAL A 120 21.83 -0.38 1.79
C VAL A 120 23.13 -1.09 2.16
N LYS A 121 23.97 -1.37 1.15
CA LYS A 121 25.25 -2.08 1.30
C LYS A 121 26.42 -1.18 0.94
N ARG A 122 27.64 -1.58 1.34
CA ARG A 122 28.87 -0.82 1.09
C ARG A 122 29.98 -1.69 0.52
N GLN A 123 30.43 -1.37 -0.68
CA GLN A 123 31.60 -1.99 -1.33
C GLN A 123 32.23 -0.98 -2.29
N GLY A 124 33.31 -0.31 -1.89
CA GLY A 124 33.91 0.79 -2.67
C GLY A 124 33.04 2.06 -2.78
N GLY A 125 31.76 1.98 -2.41
CA GLY A 125 30.76 3.03 -2.32
C GLY A 125 29.48 2.49 -1.69
N THR A 126 28.49 3.35 -1.47
CA THR A 126 27.16 2.96 -0.95
C THR A 126 26.22 2.63 -2.11
N TYR A 127 25.50 1.52 -2.03
CA TYR A 127 24.54 1.10 -3.06
C TYR A 127 23.31 0.42 -2.45
N LEU A 128 22.21 0.40 -3.21
CA LEU A 128 20.97 -0.29 -2.83
C LEU A 128 20.97 -1.71 -3.42
N SER A 129 20.60 -2.69 -2.61
CA SER A 129 20.44 -4.10 -2.96
C SER A 129 18.96 -4.47 -2.80
N VAL A 130 18.38 -5.13 -3.81
CA VAL A 130 16.99 -5.63 -3.83
C VAL A 130 17.02 -7.14 -4.03
#